data_AF-A0A954EY05-F1
#
_entry.id   AF-A0A954EY05-F1
#
_cell.length_a   1.000
_cell.length_b   1.000
_cell.length_c   1.000
_cell.angle_alpha   90.00
_cell.angle_beta   90.00
_cell.angle_gamma   90.00
#
_symmetry.space_group_name_H-M   'P 1'
#
loop_
_entity.id
_entity.type
_entity.pdbx_description
1 polymer ?
#
loop_
_entity_poly.entity_id
_entity_poly.type
_entity_poly.pdbx_seq_one_letter_code
_entity_poly.pdbx_strand_id
1 'polypeptide(L)'
;ALEEAELSSSHPAMRKAVDWLLEKEVRSIGDWSVNHPGVEPGGWFFEFRNEFYPDIDDTIMVTMALARSLDGGKNPRQFVNRLASALFEKDGDLRMVLSGQLDGTGRAVVDVERAQRVFSAIRRAVNWTKAMQCRNGGWAAFDANNDRELLTRVPFADHNAMIDPPTADITARVLEMFGRLGLDHRDGRFESAVQFVWDSQESDGCWYGRWGVNYLYGTWQVLVGMTEFGIPSSDPRLQAGARWLIDKQQSDGGWGETPETYDRPELRGTGPTTASQTAWALMGLMAAGHVGSEAVRRGIDYLRRNQSPDGTWEEPWYTGTGFPRVFYLRYHLYRHYFPLMALARYRRLTR
;
A
#
# COMPACT_ATOMS: atom_id res chain seq x y z
N ALA A 1 -6.11 -8.73 -1.83
CA ALA A 1 -6.10 -10.20 -1.59
C ALA A 1 -7.27 -10.92 -2.24
N LEU A 2 -8.53 -10.77 -1.78
CA LEU A 2 -9.67 -11.53 -2.33
C LEU A 2 -9.94 -11.28 -3.82
N GLU A 3 -9.92 -10.01 -4.26
CA GLU A 3 -10.04 -9.71 -5.69
C GLU A 3 -8.88 -10.33 -6.48
N GLU A 4 -7.63 -10.22 -5.99
CA GLU A 4 -6.47 -10.86 -6.64
C GLU A 4 -6.66 -12.38 -6.77
N ALA A 5 -7.31 -13.00 -5.79
CA ALA A 5 -7.70 -14.41 -5.82
C ALA A 5 -8.90 -14.73 -6.74
N GLU A 6 -9.38 -13.76 -7.51
CA GLU A 6 -10.51 -13.83 -8.46
C GLU A 6 -11.90 -13.94 -7.80
N LEU A 7 -12.06 -13.47 -6.56
CA LEU A 7 -13.40 -13.29 -5.98
C LEU A 7 -14.10 -12.11 -6.67
N SER A 8 -15.26 -12.38 -7.27
CA SER A 8 -16.04 -11.37 -8.00
C SER A 8 -16.37 -10.14 -7.13
N SER A 9 -16.24 -8.93 -7.70
CA SER A 9 -16.72 -7.69 -7.07
C SER A 9 -18.22 -7.71 -6.77
N SER A 10 -18.98 -8.53 -7.50
CA SER A 10 -20.40 -8.74 -7.30
C SER A 10 -20.72 -9.67 -6.11
N HIS A 11 -19.72 -10.27 -5.46
CA HIS A 11 -19.92 -11.14 -4.32
C HIS A 11 -20.53 -10.36 -3.14
N PRO A 12 -21.51 -10.89 -2.40
CA PRO A 12 -22.17 -10.15 -1.31
C PRO A 12 -21.21 -9.59 -0.26
N ALA A 13 -20.17 -10.37 0.10
CA ALA A 13 -19.15 -9.91 1.04
C ALA A 13 -18.29 -8.75 0.49
N MET A 14 -17.99 -8.76 -0.82
CA MET A 14 -17.24 -7.67 -1.47
C MET A 14 -18.08 -6.39 -1.50
N ARG A 15 -19.35 -6.49 -1.87
CA ARG A 15 -20.28 -5.34 -1.85
C ARG A 15 -20.42 -4.75 -0.45
N LYS A 16 -20.61 -5.60 0.56
CA LYS A 16 -20.72 -5.18 1.96
C LYS A 16 -19.44 -4.48 2.44
N ALA A 17 -18.27 -4.98 2.05
CA ALA A 17 -17.00 -4.34 2.38
C ALA A 17 -16.88 -2.95 1.74
N VAL A 18 -17.23 -2.81 0.45
CA VAL A 18 -17.23 -1.52 -0.24
C VAL A 18 -18.21 -0.53 0.40
N ASP A 19 -19.43 -0.98 0.70
CA ASP A 19 -20.43 -0.12 1.34
C ASP A 19 -19.97 0.35 2.72
N TRP A 20 -19.36 -0.54 3.51
CA TRP A 20 -18.76 -0.20 4.80
C TRP A 20 -17.60 0.79 4.66
N LEU A 21 -16.72 0.61 3.68
CA LEU A 21 -15.63 1.57 3.41
C LEU A 21 -16.18 2.95 3.06
N LEU A 22 -17.21 3.04 2.22
CA LEU A 22 -17.84 4.32 1.88
C LEU A 22 -18.50 5.00 3.11
N GLU A 23 -19.02 4.24 4.05
CA GLU A 23 -19.56 4.76 5.32
C GLU A 23 -18.47 5.29 6.27
N LYS A 24 -17.21 4.90 6.06
CA LYS A 24 -16.05 5.28 6.88
C LYS A 24 -15.23 6.43 6.32
N GLU A 25 -15.61 6.97 5.17
CA GLU A 25 -14.92 8.12 4.60
C GLU A 25 -14.96 9.32 5.55
N VAL A 26 -13.81 9.96 5.77
CA VAL A 26 -13.73 11.19 6.56
C VAL A 26 -14.41 12.34 5.82
N ARG A 27 -15.38 12.95 6.50
CA ARG A 27 -16.12 14.14 6.00
C ARG A 27 -15.99 15.34 6.92
N SER A 28 -15.22 15.21 7.98
CA SER A 28 -14.97 16.24 8.99
C SER A 28 -13.50 16.68 8.97
N ILE A 29 -13.24 17.87 9.51
CA ILE A 29 -11.89 18.45 9.57
C ILE A 29 -11.12 17.83 10.75
N GLY A 30 -9.87 17.46 10.53
CA GLY A 30 -8.94 16.94 11.54
C GLY A 30 -7.72 17.85 11.77
N ASP A 31 -6.78 17.42 12.62
CA ASP A 31 -5.57 18.20 12.95
C ASP A 31 -4.69 18.51 11.74
N TRP A 32 -4.68 17.61 10.74
CA TRP A 32 -4.00 17.82 9.45
C TRP A 32 -4.35 19.15 8.77
N SER A 33 -5.55 19.68 9.05
CA SER A 33 -6.03 20.95 8.48
C SER A 33 -5.31 22.18 9.01
N VAL A 34 -4.57 22.07 10.13
CA VAL A 34 -3.72 23.17 10.62
C VAL A 34 -2.70 23.56 9.56
N ASN A 35 -2.12 22.57 8.87
CA ASN A 35 -1.18 22.79 7.77
C ASN A 35 -1.90 23.00 6.42
N HIS A 36 -3.15 22.54 6.29
CA HIS A 36 -3.91 22.52 5.04
C HIS A 36 -5.38 22.96 5.21
N PRO A 37 -5.67 24.20 5.64
CA PRO A 37 -7.02 24.61 6.05
C PRO A 37 -8.03 24.73 4.89
N GLY A 38 -7.55 24.81 3.65
CA GLY A 38 -8.39 24.92 2.45
C GLY A 38 -8.66 23.60 1.72
N VAL A 39 -8.20 22.47 2.26
CA VAL A 39 -8.32 21.16 1.60
C VAL A 39 -9.63 20.50 2.03
N GLU A 40 -10.40 20.03 1.04
CA GLU A 40 -11.63 19.26 1.29
C GLU A 40 -11.28 17.99 2.09
N PRO A 41 -11.98 17.69 3.21
CA PRO A 41 -11.79 16.42 3.91
C PRO A 41 -12.01 15.22 3.00
N GLY A 42 -11.07 14.29 3.10
CA GLY A 42 -11.10 12.99 2.46
C GLY A 42 -10.14 12.07 3.20
N GLY A 43 -10.20 10.79 2.87
CA GLY A 43 -9.36 9.79 3.51
C GLY A 43 -10.11 8.88 4.49
N TRP A 44 -9.33 7.99 5.09
CA TRP A 44 -9.76 6.96 6.04
C TRP A 44 -8.77 6.89 7.20
N PHE A 45 -9.18 6.18 8.24
CA PHE A 45 -8.45 6.03 9.49
C PHE A 45 -8.45 4.55 9.90
N PHE A 46 -7.42 4.18 10.66
CA PHE A 46 -7.18 2.80 11.10
C PHE A 46 -8.30 2.20 11.96
N GLU A 47 -8.84 2.95 12.93
CA GLU A 47 -9.85 2.43 13.86
C GLU A 47 -11.30 2.51 13.35
N PHE A 48 -12.28 2.09 14.16
CA PHE A 48 -13.69 2.16 13.78
C PHE A 48 -14.29 3.57 13.79
N ARG A 49 -13.73 4.48 14.60
CA ARG A 49 -14.23 5.84 14.84
C ARG A 49 -13.07 6.76 15.20
N ASN A 50 -12.41 7.31 14.18
CA ASN A 50 -11.27 8.20 14.38
C ASN A 50 -11.15 9.25 13.26
N GLU A 51 -12.29 9.81 12.83
CA GLU A 51 -12.34 10.75 11.71
C GLU A 51 -11.46 12.01 11.87
N PHE A 52 -11.05 12.31 13.11
CA PHE A 52 -10.18 13.45 13.40
C PHE A 52 -8.71 13.19 13.02
N TYR A 53 -8.29 11.91 12.93
CA TYR A 53 -6.93 11.50 12.58
C TYR A 53 -6.94 10.49 11.41
N PRO A 54 -7.37 10.89 10.19
CA PRO A 54 -7.13 10.08 9.00
C PRO A 54 -5.63 9.96 8.74
N ASP A 55 -5.22 8.83 8.20
CA ASP A 55 -3.84 8.55 7.84
C ASP A 55 -3.71 8.19 6.35
N ILE A 56 -2.48 8.35 5.85
CA ILE A 56 -2.14 8.19 4.45
C ILE A 56 -2.20 6.72 4.02
N ASP A 57 -1.77 5.77 4.86
CA ASP A 57 -1.72 4.35 4.46
C ASP A 57 -3.13 3.75 4.32
N ASP A 58 -4.01 3.96 5.29
CA ASP A 58 -5.42 3.53 5.21
C ASP A 58 -6.14 4.24 4.05
N THR A 59 -5.93 5.54 3.88
CA THR A 59 -6.51 6.29 2.76
C THR A 59 -6.12 5.69 1.42
N ILE A 60 -4.85 5.32 1.23
CA ILE A 60 -4.37 4.69 0.01
C ILE A 60 -4.98 3.31 -0.19
N MET A 61 -4.92 2.46 0.84
CA MET A 61 -5.38 1.08 0.75
C MET A 61 -6.88 1.01 0.46
N VAL A 62 -7.68 1.88 1.09
CA VAL A 62 -9.10 2.00 0.81
C VAL A 62 -9.35 2.53 -0.60
N THR A 63 -8.62 3.57 -1.03
CA THR A 63 -8.75 4.13 -2.39
C THR A 63 -8.47 3.07 -3.46
N MET A 64 -7.41 2.27 -3.31
CA MET A 64 -7.10 1.18 -4.23
C MET A 64 -8.17 0.07 -4.21
N ALA A 65 -8.70 -0.28 -3.03
CA ALA A 65 -9.77 -1.27 -2.91
C ALA A 65 -11.08 -0.80 -3.59
N LEU A 66 -11.43 0.47 -3.38
CA LEU A 66 -12.57 1.14 -4.00
C LEU A 66 -12.41 1.18 -5.53
N ALA A 67 -11.25 1.58 -6.05
CA ALA A 67 -10.99 1.59 -7.49
C ALA A 67 -11.15 0.20 -8.12
N ARG A 68 -10.61 -0.84 -7.47
CA ARG A 68 -10.76 -2.24 -7.94
C ARG A 68 -12.20 -2.73 -7.90
N SER A 69 -13.04 -2.20 -7.02
CA SER A 69 -14.46 -2.60 -6.95
C SER A 69 -15.26 -2.18 -8.20
N LEU A 70 -14.82 -1.13 -8.89
CA LEU A 70 -15.49 -0.57 -10.07
C LEU A 70 -15.18 -1.33 -11.36
N ASP A 71 -13.97 -1.89 -11.48
CA ASP A 71 -13.50 -2.55 -12.71
C ASP A 71 -14.05 -3.98 -12.88
N GLY A 72 -14.65 -4.57 -11.84
CA GLY A 72 -15.09 -5.97 -11.87
C GLY A 72 -13.95 -6.96 -12.19
N GLY A 73 -12.70 -6.52 -12.06
CA GLY A 73 -11.48 -7.28 -12.31
C GLY A 73 -11.15 -7.56 -13.79
N LYS A 74 -11.73 -6.85 -14.76
CA LYS A 74 -11.60 -7.21 -16.18
C LYS A 74 -10.63 -6.34 -16.99
N ASN A 75 -10.45 -5.05 -16.71
CA ASN A 75 -9.44 -4.24 -17.41
C ASN A 75 -9.07 -2.92 -16.68
N PRO A 76 -8.15 -2.98 -15.70
CA PRO A 76 -7.85 -1.84 -14.82
C PRO A 76 -7.40 -0.60 -15.59
N ARG A 77 -6.56 -0.75 -16.63
CA ARG A 77 -5.98 0.38 -17.38
C ARG A 77 -7.00 1.18 -18.19
N GLN A 78 -8.02 0.53 -18.77
CA GLN A 78 -9.08 1.24 -19.51
C GLN A 78 -10.06 1.94 -18.56
N PHE A 79 -10.30 1.36 -17.39
CA PHE A 79 -11.11 1.99 -16.34
C PHE A 79 -10.38 3.20 -15.74
N VAL A 80 -9.09 3.04 -15.48
CA VAL A 80 -8.16 4.07 -15.01
C VAL A 80 -8.06 5.27 -15.95
N ASN A 81 -7.92 5.06 -17.25
CA ASN A 81 -7.92 6.17 -18.21
C ASN A 81 -9.25 6.93 -18.21
N ARG A 82 -10.38 6.22 -18.02
CA ARG A 82 -11.71 6.85 -17.90
C ARG A 82 -11.91 7.57 -16.56
N LEU A 83 -11.39 7.01 -15.48
CA LEU A 83 -11.34 7.62 -14.15
C LEU A 83 -10.50 8.90 -14.17
N ALA A 84 -9.31 8.87 -14.77
CA ALA A 84 -8.44 10.03 -14.92
C ALA A 84 -9.16 11.15 -15.69
N SER A 85 -9.78 10.86 -16.84
CA SER A 85 -10.58 11.86 -17.58
C SER A 85 -11.73 12.41 -16.74
N ALA A 86 -12.48 11.58 -16.02
CA ALA A 86 -13.61 12.00 -15.19
C ALA A 86 -13.20 12.77 -13.91
N LEU A 87 -12.00 12.53 -13.37
CA LEU A 87 -11.45 13.27 -12.23
C LEU A 87 -11.01 14.69 -12.61
N PHE A 88 -10.69 14.94 -13.88
CA PHE A 88 -10.15 16.21 -14.36
C PHE A 88 -11.06 17.00 -15.33
N GLU A 89 -12.15 16.42 -15.85
CA GLU A 89 -13.15 17.15 -16.63
C GLU A 89 -14.12 17.92 -15.72
N LYS A 90 -14.23 19.24 -15.95
CA LYS A 90 -15.01 20.17 -15.13
C LYS A 90 -16.53 19.99 -15.19
N ASP A 91 -17.08 19.29 -16.20
CA ASP A 91 -18.52 19.26 -16.51
C ASP A 91 -19.01 17.93 -17.15
N GLY A 92 -18.34 16.80 -16.90
CA GLY A 92 -18.74 15.51 -17.49
C GLY A 92 -19.83 14.80 -16.68
N ASP A 93 -21.04 14.66 -17.22
CA ASP A 93 -22.12 13.89 -16.60
C ASP A 93 -21.74 12.40 -16.52
N LEU A 94 -21.13 12.00 -15.39
CA LEU A 94 -20.68 10.63 -15.08
C LEU A 94 -21.79 9.59 -15.33
N ARG A 95 -23.07 9.99 -15.26
CA ARG A 95 -24.21 9.11 -15.57
C ARG A 95 -24.14 8.55 -16.98
N MET A 96 -23.73 9.36 -17.97
CA MET A 96 -23.73 8.95 -19.38
C MET A 96 -22.60 7.96 -19.69
N VAL A 97 -21.43 8.10 -19.03
CA VAL A 97 -20.29 7.18 -19.18
C VAL A 97 -20.59 5.82 -18.56
N LEU A 98 -21.37 5.78 -17.48
CA LEU A 98 -21.71 4.57 -16.73
C LEU A 98 -22.98 3.86 -17.25
N SER A 99 -23.94 4.58 -17.85
CA SER A 99 -25.19 4.00 -18.36
C SER A 99 -25.02 3.08 -19.57
N GLY A 100 -23.94 3.22 -20.34
CA GLY A 100 -23.70 2.45 -21.56
C GLY A 100 -23.25 1.00 -21.37
N GLN A 101 -23.07 0.52 -20.13
CA GLN A 101 -22.37 -0.75 -19.86
C GLN A 101 -23.06 -1.70 -18.85
N LEU A 102 -24.31 -1.46 -18.46
CA LEU A 102 -25.00 -2.29 -17.48
C LEU A 102 -26.21 -2.97 -18.10
N ASP A 103 -26.13 -4.29 -18.27
CA ASP A 103 -27.25 -5.12 -18.71
C ASP A 103 -28.35 -5.14 -17.63
N GLY A 104 -29.50 -4.55 -17.97
CA GLY A 104 -30.73 -4.59 -17.18
C GLY A 104 -31.04 -3.31 -16.40
N THR A 105 -32.20 -2.70 -16.68
CA THR A 105 -32.57 -1.33 -16.28
C THR A 105 -32.63 -1.07 -14.77
N GLY A 106 -33.04 -2.04 -13.94
CA GLY A 106 -33.13 -1.86 -12.48
C GLY A 106 -31.81 -2.07 -11.73
N ARG A 107 -30.98 -3.00 -12.20
CA ARG A 107 -29.66 -3.29 -11.62
C ARG A 107 -28.63 -2.22 -12.05
N ALA A 108 -28.78 -1.72 -13.27
CA ALA A 108 -27.98 -0.64 -13.81
C ALA A 108 -28.03 0.63 -12.95
N VAL A 109 -29.20 1.04 -12.44
CA VAL A 109 -29.33 2.27 -11.64
C VAL A 109 -28.60 2.17 -10.30
N VAL A 110 -28.77 1.06 -9.57
CA VAL A 110 -28.09 0.82 -8.27
C VAL A 110 -26.57 0.75 -8.45
N ASP A 111 -26.12 0.12 -9.53
CA ASP A 111 -24.69 0.01 -9.84
C ASP A 111 -24.10 1.37 -10.28
N VAL A 112 -24.86 2.23 -10.97
CA VAL A 112 -24.46 3.62 -11.32
C VAL A 112 -24.34 4.49 -10.06
N GLU A 113 -25.34 4.51 -9.18
CA GLU A 113 -25.29 5.32 -7.95
C GLU A 113 -24.13 4.92 -7.05
N ARG A 114 -23.91 3.61 -6.88
CA ARG A 114 -22.76 3.08 -6.15
C ARG A 114 -21.46 3.55 -6.80
N ALA A 115 -21.34 3.39 -8.12
CA ALA A 115 -20.15 3.83 -8.84
C ALA A 115 -19.87 5.32 -8.61
N GLN A 116 -20.88 6.19 -8.72
CA GLN A 116 -20.75 7.62 -8.47
C GLN A 116 -20.25 7.96 -7.06
N ARG A 117 -20.75 7.25 -6.03
CA ARG A 117 -20.26 7.41 -4.65
C ARG A 117 -18.79 7.04 -4.53
N VAL A 118 -18.40 5.91 -5.12
CA VAL A 118 -17.00 5.45 -5.12
C VAL A 118 -16.10 6.44 -5.85
N PHE A 119 -16.48 6.92 -7.04
CA PHE A 119 -15.73 7.93 -7.79
C PHE A 119 -15.52 9.21 -6.98
N SER A 120 -16.59 9.69 -6.33
CA SER A 120 -16.53 10.91 -5.51
C SER A 120 -15.58 10.74 -4.33
N ALA A 121 -15.58 9.57 -3.70
CA ALA A 121 -14.72 9.26 -2.58
C ALA A 121 -13.24 9.16 -3.02
N ILE A 122 -12.95 8.47 -4.13
CA ILE A 122 -11.60 8.39 -4.72
C ILE A 122 -11.08 9.80 -5.07
N ARG A 123 -11.91 10.67 -5.66
CA ARG A 123 -11.51 12.05 -5.99
C ARG A 123 -11.03 12.81 -4.77
N ARG A 124 -11.78 12.74 -3.67
CA ARG A 124 -11.46 13.44 -2.43
C ARG A 124 -10.22 12.88 -1.78
N ALA A 125 -10.11 11.56 -1.73
CA ALA A 125 -8.93 10.87 -1.23
C ALA A 125 -7.66 11.29 -1.98
N VAL A 126 -7.70 11.26 -3.32
CA VAL A 126 -6.60 11.70 -4.18
C VAL A 126 -6.20 13.15 -3.89
N ASN A 127 -7.17 14.06 -3.80
CA ASN A 127 -6.89 15.48 -3.54
C ASN A 127 -6.32 15.70 -2.14
N TRP A 128 -6.86 15.00 -1.14
CA TRP A 128 -6.38 15.05 0.24
C TRP A 128 -4.94 14.50 0.32
N THR A 129 -4.67 13.29 -0.20
CA THR A 129 -3.33 12.71 -0.23
C THR A 129 -2.32 13.62 -0.94
N LYS A 130 -2.68 14.25 -2.08
CA LYS A 130 -1.78 15.22 -2.75
C LYS A 130 -1.41 16.40 -1.87
N ALA A 131 -2.36 16.91 -1.08
CA ALA A 131 -2.09 18.04 -0.21
C ALA A 131 -1.13 17.69 0.94
N MET A 132 -1.18 16.45 1.42
CA MET A 132 -0.39 15.95 2.55
C MET A 132 1.08 15.67 2.20
N GLN A 133 1.55 16.02 1.00
CA GLN A 133 2.96 15.86 0.65
C GLN A 133 3.84 16.80 1.48
N CYS A 134 4.93 16.27 2.01
CA CYS A 134 5.93 17.07 2.71
C CYS A 134 6.85 17.79 1.74
N ARG A 135 7.50 18.87 2.19
CA ARG A 135 8.40 19.71 1.39
C ARG A 135 9.61 18.95 0.85
N ASN A 136 10.04 17.88 1.52
CA ASN A 136 11.13 17.01 1.07
C ASN A 136 10.70 15.99 0.00
N GLY A 137 9.43 16.01 -0.42
CA GLY A 137 8.88 15.16 -1.48
C GLY A 137 8.19 13.89 -0.97
N GLY A 138 8.43 13.47 0.28
CA GLY A 138 7.84 12.26 0.86
C GLY A 138 6.49 12.48 1.52
N TRP A 139 5.90 11.40 2.01
CA TRP A 139 4.70 11.38 2.85
C TRP A 139 4.98 10.73 4.20
N ALA A 140 4.42 11.35 5.24
CA ALA A 140 4.32 10.79 6.58
C ALA A 140 2.95 10.11 6.78
N ALA A 141 2.66 9.61 7.98
CA ALA A 141 1.42 8.89 8.23
C ALA A 141 0.21 9.82 8.35
N PHE A 142 0.31 10.90 9.13
CA PHE A 142 -0.81 11.74 9.52
C PHE A 142 -0.65 13.20 9.08
N ASP A 143 0.56 13.75 9.16
CA ASP A 143 0.77 15.20 9.01
C ASP A 143 1.87 15.56 8.02
N ALA A 144 1.61 16.60 7.21
CA ALA A 144 2.65 17.15 6.36
C ALA A 144 3.64 18.01 7.17
N ASN A 145 4.94 17.77 6.97
CA ASN A 145 6.04 18.53 7.57
C ASN A 145 6.09 18.47 9.11
N ASN A 146 5.61 17.37 9.68
CA ASN A 146 5.81 17.06 11.09
C ASN A 146 7.20 16.43 11.28
N ASP A 147 8.26 17.18 10.99
CA ASP A 147 9.64 16.67 10.85
C ASP A 147 10.65 17.49 11.68
N ARG A 148 10.18 18.18 12.72
CA ARG A 148 11.03 19.04 13.57
C ARG A 148 11.86 18.21 14.55
N GLU A 149 12.99 17.70 14.08
CA GLU A 149 13.95 16.88 14.86
C GLU A 149 14.36 17.46 16.21
N LEU A 150 14.35 18.78 16.39
CA LEU A 150 14.63 19.38 17.71
C LEU A 150 13.68 18.84 18.80
N LEU A 151 12.43 18.52 18.45
CA LEU A 151 11.43 17.99 19.39
C LEU A 151 11.75 16.56 19.84
N THR A 152 12.64 15.84 19.17
CA THR A 152 13.09 14.50 19.58
C THR A 152 14.23 14.56 20.61
N ARG A 153 14.71 15.76 20.98
CA ARG A 153 15.86 15.95 21.87
C ARG A 153 15.50 16.45 23.27
N VAL A 154 14.22 16.66 23.56
CA VAL A 154 13.76 17.11 24.89
C VAL A 154 13.66 15.92 25.87
N PRO A 155 13.75 16.14 27.20
CA PRO A 155 13.71 15.03 28.18
C PRO A 155 12.46 14.14 28.11
N PHE A 156 11.34 14.68 27.62
CA PHE A 156 10.09 13.93 27.43
C PHE A 156 10.11 13.02 26.19
N ALA A 157 11.06 13.22 25.27
CA ALA A 157 11.15 12.51 23.99
C ALA A 157 12.00 11.23 24.07
N ASP A 158 12.02 10.57 25.23
CA ASP A 158 12.82 9.37 25.51
C ASP A 158 12.54 8.19 24.56
N HIS A 159 11.41 8.21 23.85
CA HIS A 159 11.00 7.20 22.87
C HIS A 159 11.20 7.64 21.39
N ASN A 160 11.77 8.82 21.12
CA ASN A 160 12.07 9.38 19.78
C ASN A 160 10.91 9.39 18.75
N ALA A 161 9.67 9.20 19.19
CA ALA A 161 8.47 9.18 18.34
C ALA A 161 7.59 10.44 18.55
N MET A 162 8.24 11.59 18.72
CA MET A 162 7.56 12.87 18.97
C MET A 162 7.06 13.56 17.70
N ILE A 163 7.47 13.04 16.54
CA ILE A 163 7.24 13.63 15.23
C ILE A 163 6.80 12.54 14.25
N ASP A 164 6.24 12.96 13.11
CA ASP A 164 5.79 12.10 12.02
C ASP A 164 6.51 12.51 10.72
N PRO A 165 7.80 12.12 10.57
CA PRO A 165 8.57 12.44 9.37
C PRO A 165 8.19 11.51 8.21
N PRO A 166 8.36 11.95 6.96
CA PRO A 166 8.15 11.10 5.79
C PRO A 166 9.00 9.85 5.76
N THR A 167 8.44 8.77 5.22
CA THR A 167 9.14 7.48 5.10
C THR A 167 8.98 6.84 3.72
N ALA A 168 9.97 6.03 3.33
CA ALA A 168 10.02 5.44 1.99
C ALA A 168 8.89 4.43 1.74
N ASP A 169 8.48 3.68 2.76
CA ASP A 169 7.37 2.73 2.68
C ASP A 169 6.02 3.41 2.38
N ILE A 170 5.68 4.48 3.11
CA ILE A 170 4.48 5.29 2.84
C ILE A 170 4.60 5.98 1.48
N THR A 171 5.73 6.63 1.20
CA THR A 171 5.91 7.37 -0.06
C THR A 171 5.79 6.45 -1.28
N ALA A 172 6.37 5.25 -1.22
CA ALA A 172 6.20 4.26 -2.29
C ALA A 172 4.77 3.74 -2.39
N ARG A 173 4.05 3.60 -1.27
CA ARG A 173 2.61 3.25 -1.28
C ARG A 173 1.77 4.35 -1.93
N VAL A 174 2.08 5.63 -1.71
CA VAL A 174 1.43 6.76 -2.40
C VAL A 174 1.65 6.61 -3.90
N LEU A 175 2.89 6.40 -4.34
CA LEU A 175 3.22 6.20 -5.75
C LEU A 175 2.50 4.98 -6.34
N GLU A 176 2.37 3.87 -5.59
CA GLU A 176 1.57 2.69 -6.00
C GLU A 176 0.13 3.08 -6.32
N MET A 177 -0.52 3.85 -5.44
CA MET A 177 -1.90 4.30 -5.64
C MET A 177 -2.00 5.15 -6.90
N PHE A 178 -1.15 6.16 -7.05
CA PHE A 178 -1.20 7.07 -8.18
C PHE A 178 -0.97 6.36 -9.51
N GLY A 179 0.01 5.44 -9.57
CA GLY A 179 0.27 4.61 -10.74
C GLY A 179 -0.91 3.71 -11.09
N ARG A 180 -1.51 3.05 -10.09
CA ARG A 180 -2.69 2.20 -10.30
C ARG A 180 -3.95 2.95 -10.66
N LEU A 181 -4.03 4.24 -10.32
CA LEU A 181 -5.11 5.13 -10.75
C LEU A 181 -4.81 5.81 -12.10
N GLY A 182 -3.65 5.56 -12.72
CA GLY A 182 -3.18 6.19 -13.97
C GLY A 182 -3.11 7.71 -13.88
N LEU A 183 -2.74 8.19 -12.70
CA LEU A 183 -2.55 9.61 -12.38
C LEU A 183 -1.06 9.98 -12.35
N ASP A 184 -0.23 9.13 -12.95
CA ASP A 184 1.20 9.24 -13.04
C ASP A 184 1.62 10.32 -14.05
N HIS A 185 2.87 10.76 -13.99
CA HIS A 185 3.62 11.43 -15.07
C HIS A 185 3.32 12.89 -15.52
N ARG A 186 2.44 13.70 -14.90
CA ARG A 186 2.32 15.15 -15.25
C ARG A 186 2.43 16.17 -14.12
N ASP A 187 2.73 15.72 -12.90
CA ASP A 187 2.85 16.60 -11.72
C ASP A 187 4.28 16.54 -11.18
N GLY A 188 4.98 17.68 -11.10
CA GLY A 188 6.35 17.78 -10.61
C GLY A 188 6.52 17.27 -9.16
N ARG A 189 5.43 17.19 -8.39
CA ARG A 189 5.39 16.54 -7.08
C ARG A 189 5.90 15.10 -7.08
N PHE A 190 5.68 14.36 -8.18
CA PHE A 190 6.10 12.97 -8.25
C PHE A 190 7.60 12.83 -8.51
N GLU A 191 8.24 13.81 -9.14
CA GLU A 191 9.70 13.80 -9.31
C GLU A 191 10.40 13.88 -7.95
N SER A 192 9.97 14.79 -7.07
CA SER A 192 10.50 14.88 -5.71
C SER A 192 10.18 13.65 -4.86
N ALA A 193 9.01 13.02 -5.07
CA ALA A 193 8.64 11.80 -4.37
C ALA A 193 9.53 10.61 -4.76
N VAL A 194 9.77 10.45 -6.06
CA VAL A 194 10.66 9.43 -6.61
C VAL A 194 12.08 9.65 -6.10
N GLN A 195 12.56 10.89 -6.12
CA GLN A 195 13.88 11.23 -5.61
C GLN A 195 14.01 10.94 -4.10
N PHE A 196 12.99 11.28 -3.30
CA PHE A 196 12.96 10.96 -1.87
C PHE A 196 13.12 9.46 -1.60
N VAL A 197 12.44 8.60 -2.37
CA VAL A 197 12.58 7.14 -2.24
C VAL A 197 13.99 6.68 -2.61
N TRP A 198 14.61 7.26 -3.63
CA TRP A 198 15.99 6.94 -4.02
C TRP A 198 17.03 7.39 -3.02
N ASP A 199 16.88 8.58 -2.45
CA ASP A 199 17.78 9.10 -1.42
C ASP A 199 17.71 8.29 -0.12
N SER A 200 16.61 7.55 0.08
CA SER A 200 16.39 6.67 1.23
C SER A 200 16.90 5.24 1.03
N GLN A 201 17.50 4.91 -0.12
CA GLN A 201 18.00 3.55 -0.38
C GLN A 201 19.29 3.30 0.40
N GLU A 202 19.36 2.16 1.08
CA GLU A 202 20.55 1.71 1.79
C GLU A 202 21.66 1.28 0.81
N SER A 203 22.91 1.30 1.28
CA SER A 203 24.07 0.94 0.44
C SER A 203 24.05 -0.50 -0.10
N ASP A 204 23.35 -1.41 0.57
CA ASP A 204 23.13 -2.80 0.13
C ASP A 204 21.84 -2.99 -0.68
N GLY A 205 21.15 -1.89 -1.01
CA GLY A 205 20.03 -1.84 -1.92
C GLY A 205 18.65 -1.99 -1.30
N CYS A 206 18.54 -2.26 0.01
CA CYS A 206 17.25 -2.36 0.69
C CYS A 206 16.70 -0.99 1.13
N TRP A 207 15.47 -1.00 1.65
CA TRP A 207 14.83 0.17 2.26
C TRP A 207 14.31 -0.15 3.64
N TYR A 208 14.47 0.79 4.55
CA TYR A 208 13.93 0.75 5.91
C TYR A 208 12.40 0.72 5.92
N GLY A 209 11.81 -0.13 6.75
CA GLY A 209 10.36 -0.21 6.99
C GLY A 209 9.98 0.45 8.31
N ARG A 210 9.23 1.56 8.25
CA ARG A 210 8.79 2.31 9.42
C ARG A 210 7.62 1.66 10.13
N TRP A 211 6.71 1.04 9.39
CA TRP A 211 5.43 0.52 9.91
C TRP A 211 5.28 -1.00 9.89
N GLY A 212 6.17 -1.70 9.17
CA GLY A 212 6.30 -3.15 9.21
C GLY A 212 7.75 -3.55 9.40
N VAL A 213 7.98 -4.68 10.08
CA VAL A 213 9.30 -5.19 10.46
C VAL A 213 10.00 -5.84 9.27
N ASN A 214 11.15 -5.37 8.81
CA ASN A 214 11.63 -3.99 8.76
C ASN A 214 12.09 -3.76 7.31
N TYR A 215 13.32 -4.17 7.00
CA TYR A 215 13.89 -4.00 5.67
C TYR A 215 13.23 -4.91 4.64
N LEU A 216 12.71 -6.08 5.04
CA LEU A 216 11.85 -6.91 4.16
C LEU A 216 10.56 -6.16 3.77
N TYR A 217 9.94 -5.48 4.72
CA TYR A 217 8.70 -4.71 4.50
C TYR A 217 8.97 -3.48 3.61
N GLY A 218 9.94 -2.64 4.00
CA GLY A 218 10.29 -1.43 3.25
C GLY A 218 10.72 -1.74 1.83
N THR A 219 11.59 -2.73 1.65
CA THR A 219 12.06 -3.14 0.31
C THR A 219 10.93 -3.68 -0.55
N TRP A 220 10.08 -4.57 -0.02
CA TRP A 220 8.90 -5.03 -0.75
C TRP A 220 8.04 -3.86 -1.23
N GLN A 221 7.73 -2.95 -0.31
CA GLN A 221 6.82 -1.86 -0.63
C GLN A 221 7.38 -0.90 -1.67
N VAL A 222 8.68 -0.60 -1.60
CA VAL A 222 9.34 0.21 -2.62
C VAL A 222 9.35 -0.48 -3.98
N LEU A 223 9.70 -1.77 -4.03
CA LEU A 223 9.72 -2.52 -5.30
C LEU A 223 8.33 -2.53 -5.97
N VAL A 224 7.27 -2.77 -5.21
CA VAL A 224 5.90 -2.74 -5.73
C VAL A 224 5.52 -1.33 -6.14
N GLY A 225 5.65 -0.36 -5.23
CA GLY A 225 5.15 0.99 -5.44
C GLY A 225 5.80 1.71 -6.62
N MET A 226 7.13 1.62 -6.74
CA MET A 226 7.86 2.25 -7.83
C MET A 226 7.56 1.59 -9.19
N THR A 227 7.43 0.26 -9.22
CA THR A 227 7.09 -0.45 -10.46
C THR A 227 5.66 -0.14 -10.92
N GLU A 228 4.70 -0.13 -9.99
CA GLU A 228 3.30 0.21 -10.28
C GLU A 228 3.12 1.68 -10.68
N PHE A 229 3.99 2.56 -10.19
CA PHE A 229 4.09 3.95 -10.62
C PHE A 229 4.66 4.13 -12.03
N GLY A 230 5.28 3.09 -12.59
CA GLY A 230 5.80 3.11 -13.97
C GLY A 230 7.32 3.19 -14.07
N ILE A 231 8.07 3.11 -12.96
CA ILE A 231 9.53 2.90 -13.04
C ILE A 231 9.79 1.52 -13.62
N PRO A 232 10.61 1.39 -14.69
CA PRO A 232 10.90 0.09 -15.27
C PRO A 232 11.48 -0.87 -14.24
N SER A 233 10.98 -2.09 -14.19
CA SER A 233 11.48 -3.11 -13.25
C SER A 233 12.98 -3.39 -13.44
N SER A 234 13.53 -3.12 -14.64
CA SER A 234 14.96 -3.20 -14.94
C SER A 234 15.82 -2.07 -14.37
N ASP A 235 15.24 -1.07 -13.67
CA ASP A 235 16.00 -0.01 -13.02
C ASP A 235 17.05 -0.59 -12.06
N PRO A 236 18.32 -0.16 -12.14
CA PRO A 236 19.39 -0.73 -11.33
C PRO A 236 19.14 -0.67 -9.81
N ARG A 237 18.42 0.35 -9.33
CA ARG A 237 18.08 0.52 -7.91
C ARG A 237 17.05 -0.50 -7.47
N LEU A 238 16.02 -0.73 -8.28
CA LEU A 238 15.03 -1.79 -8.04
C LEU A 238 15.68 -3.17 -8.12
N GLN A 239 16.59 -3.40 -9.07
CA GLN A 239 17.34 -4.64 -9.17
C GLN A 239 18.33 -4.85 -8.00
N ALA A 240 18.84 -3.79 -7.38
CA ALA A 240 19.62 -3.90 -6.14
C ALA A 240 18.73 -4.40 -4.98
N GLY A 241 17.55 -3.82 -4.78
CA GLY A 241 16.60 -4.30 -3.77
C GLY A 241 16.10 -5.73 -4.01
N ALA A 242 15.86 -6.09 -5.27
CA ALA A 242 15.48 -7.47 -5.63
C ALA A 242 16.60 -8.47 -5.34
N ARG A 243 17.85 -8.13 -5.67
CA ARG A 243 19.02 -8.95 -5.32
C ARG A 243 19.16 -9.11 -3.80
N TRP A 244 18.99 -8.02 -3.05
CA TRP A 244 19.00 -8.08 -1.60
C TRP A 244 17.95 -9.04 -1.05
N LEU A 245 16.72 -9.02 -1.58
CA LEU A 245 15.69 -10.00 -1.19
C LEU A 245 16.13 -11.43 -1.53
N ILE A 246 16.69 -11.69 -2.71
CA ILE A 246 17.21 -13.03 -3.07
C ILE A 246 18.28 -13.49 -2.08
N ASP A 247 19.23 -12.61 -1.74
CA ASP A 247 20.33 -12.91 -0.83
C ASP A 247 19.87 -13.17 0.62
N LYS A 248 18.73 -12.59 1.02
CA LYS A 248 18.12 -12.78 2.35
C LYS A 248 17.15 -13.97 2.43
N GLN A 249 16.94 -14.72 1.34
CA GLN A 249 16.11 -15.91 1.38
C GLN A 249 16.75 -17.01 2.25
N GLN A 250 15.99 -17.57 3.18
CA GLN A 250 16.48 -18.58 4.10
C GLN A 250 16.45 -20.00 3.48
N SER A 251 17.07 -20.97 4.15
CA SER A 251 17.25 -22.33 3.63
C SER A 251 15.93 -23.10 3.45
N ASP A 252 14.90 -22.77 4.23
CA ASP A 252 13.54 -23.31 4.10
C ASP A 252 12.73 -22.69 2.95
N GLY A 253 13.27 -21.67 2.27
CA GLY A 253 12.64 -20.95 1.17
C GLY A 253 11.84 -19.72 1.58
N GLY A 254 11.65 -19.48 2.87
CA GLY A 254 10.95 -18.31 3.40
C GLY A 254 11.88 -17.12 3.63
N TRP A 255 11.26 -16.03 4.10
CA TRP A 255 11.92 -14.84 4.62
C TRP A 255 11.40 -14.53 6.01
N GLY A 256 12.28 -14.00 6.84
CA GLY A 256 12.02 -13.69 8.24
C GLY A 256 12.93 -12.60 8.73
N GLU A 257 12.38 -11.66 9.49
CA GLU A 257 13.12 -10.57 10.10
C GLU A 257 12.56 -10.24 11.48
N THR A 258 13.41 -10.18 12.51
CA THR A 258 12.98 -9.78 13.85
C THR A 258 13.02 -8.27 14.04
N PRO A 259 12.24 -7.72 15.00
CA PRO A 259 12.33 -6.30 15.33
C PRO A 259 13.69 -5.84 15.86
N GLU A 260 14.57 -6.76 16.27
CA GLU A 260 15.94 -6.43 16.74
C GLU A 260 16.73 -5.63 15.69
N THR A 261 16.40 -5.80 14.41
CA THR A 261 16.99 -5.07 13.29
C THR A 261 16.78 -3.54 13.34
N TYR A 262 15.81 -3.03 14.13
CA TYR A 262 15.66 -1.58 14.38
C TYR A 262 16.79 -1.02 15.24
N ASP A 263 17.27 -1.80 16.21
CA ASP A 263 18.40 -1.46 17.08
C ASP A 263 19.74 -1.84 16.44
N ARG A 264 19.74 -2.93 15.67
CA ARG A 264 20.92 -3.58 15.11
C ARG A 264 20.79 -3.77 13.60
N PRO A 265 21.04 -2.74 12.78
CA PRO A 265 20.84 -2.77 11.33
C PRO A 265 21.61 -3.88 10.60
N GLU A 266 22.68 -4.43 11.20
CA GLU A 266 23.41 -5.58 10.67
C GLU A 266 22.57 -6.88 10.64
N LEU A 267 21.48 -6.94 11.42
CA LEU A 267 20.53 -8.06 11.46
C LEU A 267 19.44 -7.95 10.38
N ARG A 268 19.54 -6.99 9.45
CA ARG A 268 18.55 -6.80 8.39
C ARG A 268 18.28 -8.07 7.59
N GLY A 269 17.00 -8.41 7.47
CA GLY A 269 16.52 -9.64 6.83
C GLY A 269 16.87 -10.93 7.57
N THR A 270 17.10 -10.89 8.89
CA THR A 270 17.39 -12.08 9.71
C THR A 270 16.37 -12.28 10.82
N GLY A 271 15.90 -13.51 10.99
CA GLY A 271 14.89 -13.88 11.97
C GLY A 271 14.15 -15.16 11.58
N PRO A 272 13.27 -15.69 12.44
CA PRO A 272 12.40 -16.80 12.06
C PRO A 272 11.57 -16.44 10.84
N THR A 273 11.47 -17.35 9.87
CA THR A 273 10.61 -17.14 8.69
C THR A 273 9.15 -16.98 9.08
N THR A 274 8.46 -16.07 8.39
CA THR A 274 7.03 -15.81 8.61
C THR A 274 6.26 -15.80 7.30
N ALA A 275 4.97 -16.10 7.37
CA ALA A 275 4.11 -16.15 6.20
C ALA A 275 3.94 -14.76 5.58
N SER A 276 3.76 -13.72 6.42
CA SER A 276 3.61 -12.33 5.96
C SER A 276 4.91 -11.79 5.33
N GLN A 277 6.07 -11.95 5.97
CA GLN A 277 7.34 -11.46 5.41
C GLN A 277 7.76 -12.21 4.16
N THR A 278 7.50 -13.52 4.09
CA THR A 278 7.69 -14.30 2.85
C THR A 278 6.82 -13.78 1.72
N ALA A 279 5.55 -13.47 2.01
CA ALA A 279 4.65 -12.90 1.01
C ALA A 279 5.08 -11.50 0.53
N TRP A 280 5.64 -10.66 1.41
CA TRP A 280 6.25 -9.37 1.02
C TRP A 280 7.40 -9.58 0.05
N ALA A 281 8.38 -10.41 0.41
CA ALA A 281 9.53 -10.69 -0.45
C ALA A 281 9.08 -11.23 -1.83
N LEU A 282 8.14 -12.19 -1.85
CA LEU A 282 7.56 -12.73 -3.08
C LEU A 282 6.94 -11.64 -3.97
N MET A 283 6.10 -10.78 -3.40
CA MET A 283 5.45 -9.72 -4.15
C MET A 283 6.45 -8.67 -4.67
N GLY A 284 7.50 -8.37 -3.91
CA GLY A 284 8.57 -7.45 -4.32
C GLY A 284 9.37 -8.02 -5.48
N LEU A 285 9.77 -9.29 -5.39
CA LEU A 285 10.47 -10.01 -6.46
C LEU A 285 9.62 -10.10 -7.73
N MET A 286 8.33 -10.42 -7.61
CA MET A 286 7.42 -10.45 -8.76
C MET A 286 7.29 -9.08 -9.43
N ALA A 287 7.18 -7.99 -8.64
CA ALA A 287 7.16 -6.63 -9.19
C ALA A 287 8.47 -6.29 -9.91
N ALA A 288 9.61 -6.69 -9.35
CA ALA A 288 10.93 -6.49 -9.95
C ALA A 288 11.24 -7.43 -11.14
N GLY A 289 10.26 -8.17 -11.66
CA GLY A 289 10.42 -9.02 -12.86
C GLY A 289 11.00 -10.41 -12.60
N HIS A 290 11.14 -10.83 -11.34
CA HIS A 290 11.77 -12.10 -10.95
C HIS A 290 10.77 -13.26 -10.77
N VAL A 291 9.59 -13.19 -11.40
CA VAL A 291 8.53 -14.20 -11.23
C VAL A 291 8.99 -15.64 -11.54
N GLY A 292 9.85 -15.80 -12.54
CA GLY A 292 10.39 -17.10 -12.95
C GLY A 292 11.65 -17.55 -12.19
N SER A 293 12.07 -16.81 -11.16
CA SER A 293 13.29 -17.12 -10.41
C SER A 293 13.09 -18.31 -9.46
N GLU A 294 14.19 -19.00 -9.19
CA GLU A 294 14.24 -20.07 -8.18
C GLU A 294 13.84 -19.56 -6.79
N ALA A 295 14.19 -18.31 -6.45
CA ALA A 295 13.82 -17.70 -5.18
C ALA A 295 12.30 -17.58 -5.03
N VAL A 296 11.60 -17.08 -6.05
CA VAL A 296 10.13 -17.01 -6.04
C VAL A 296 9.52 -18.42 -5.94
N ARG A 297 10.02 -19.39 -6.70
CA ARG A 297 9.53 -20.78 -6.64
C ARG A 297 9.63 -21.37 -5.23
N ARG A 298 10.79 -21.24 -4.58
CA ARG A 298 11.01 -21.71 -3.21
C ARG A 298 10.13 -21.01 -2.17
N GLY A 299 9.87 -19.71 -2.34
CA GLY A 299 8.96 -18.96 -1.47
C GLY A 299 7.50 -19.38 -1.62
N ILE A 300 7.05 -19.65 -2.85
CA ILE A 300 5.71 -20.20 -3.10
C ILE A 300 5.57 -21.58 -2.46
N ASP A 301 6.59 -22.43 -2.59
CA ASP A 301 6.60 -23.75 -1.95
C ASP A 301 6.65 -23.65 -0.41
N TYR A 302 7.33 -22.65 0.15
CA TYR A 302 7.26 -22.35 1.59
C TYR A 302 5.84 -22.01 2.02
N LEU A 303 5.15 -21.08 1.35
CA LEU A 303 3.78 -20.69 1.72
C LEU A 303 2.82 -21.88 1.63
N ARG A 304 2.94 -22.70 0.58
CA ARG A 304 2.09 -23.89 0.39
C ARG A 304 2.34 -24.96 1.46
N ARG A 305 3.59 -25.22 1.83
CA ARG A 305 3.93 -26.22 2.86
C ARG A 305 3.52 -25.80 4.27
N ASN A 306 3.52 -24.50 4.55
CA ASN A 306 3.17 -23.96 5.86
C ASN A 306 1.70 -23.53 5.99
N GLN A 307 0.86 -23.83 4.99
CA GLN A 307 -0.58 -23.60 5.09
C GLN A 307 -1.23 -24.69 5.95
N SER A 308 -1.97 -24.27 6.97
CA SER A 308 -2.77 -25.15 7.83
C SER A 308 -3.92 -25.81 7.04
N PRO A 309 -4.44 -26.97 7.48
CA PRO A 309 -5.55 -27.66 6.80
C PRO A 309 -6.84 -26.82 6.64
N ASP A 310 -7.05 -25.82 7.51
CA ASP A 310 -8.18 -24.88 7.44
C ASP A 310 -7.94 -23.71 6.46
N GLY A 311 -6.81 -23.71 5.74
CA GLY A 311 -6.42 -22.70 4.76
C GLY A 311 -5.70 -21.50 5.36
N THR A 312 -5.41 -21.49 6.67
CA THR A 312 -4.74 -20.38 7.36
C THR A 312 -3.22 -20.58 7.46
N TRP A 313 -2.52 -19.62 8.07
CA TRP A 313 -1.10 -19.74 8.42
C TRP A 313 -0.90 -19.36 9.87
N GLU A 314 -0.02 -20.07 10.55
CA GLU A 314 0.43 -19.71 11.89
C GLU A 314 1.60 -18.72 11.82
N GLU A 315 1.57 -17.74 12.72
CA GLU A 315 2.58 -16.68 12.78
C GLU A 315 2.63 -16.14 14.21
N PRO A 316 3.48 -16.70 15.08
CA PRO A 316 3.60 -16.25 16.47
C PRO A 316 4.42 -14.96 16.59
N TRP A 317 5.19 -14.61 15.56
CA TRP A 317 6.11 -13.47 15.54
C TRP A 317 5.40 -12.17 15.18
N TYR A 318 5.93 -11.05 15.68
CA TYR A 318 5.45 -9.71 15.33
C TYR A 318 6.12 -9.24 14.04
N THR A 319 5.29 -8.78 13.11
CA THR A 319 5.73 -8.26 11.82
C THR A 319 5.28 -6.81 11.58
N GLY A 320 4.52 -6.22 12.53
CA GLY A 320 4.15 -4.81 12.52
C GLY A 320 5.00 -3.97 13.47
N THR A 321 5.12 -2.68 13.17
CA THR A 321 5.88 -1.71 13.98
C THR A 321 5.02 -0.49 14.25
N GLY A 322 4.82 -0.14 15.52
CA GLY A 322 4.20 1.13 15.89
C GLY A 322 5.27 2.21 16.08
N PHE A 323 6.20 1.97 17.01
CA PHE A 323 7.36 2.83 17.25
C PHE A 323 8.64 1.99 17.22
N PRO A 324 9.52 2.19 16.22
CA PRO A 324 10.80 1.49 16.14
C PRO A 324 11.55 1.50 17.48
N ARG A 325 12.13 0.36 17.87
CA ARG A 325 12.87 0.15 19.13
C ARG A 325 12.04 0.16 20.42
N VAL A 326 10.75 0.48 20.34
CA VAL A 326 9.92 0.73 21.53
C VAL A 326 8.65 -0.13 21.54
N PHE A 327 7.92 -0.17 20.43
CA PHE A 327 6.57 -0.72 20.38
C PHE A 327 6.29 -1.44 19.07
N TYR A 328 6.00 -2.73 19.18
CA TYR A 328 5.78 -3.63 18.05
C TYR A 328 4.35 -4.19 18.05
N LEU A 329 3.84 -4.49 16.86
CA LEU A 329 2.43 -4.83 16.64
C LEU A 329 2.28 -6.22 16.04
N ARG A 330 1.21 -6.91 16.47
CA ARG A 330 0.70 -8.09 15.78
C ARG A 330 -0.55 -7.74 15.00
N TYR A 331 -0.41 -7.62 13.69
CA TYR A 331 -1.55 -7.56 12.80
C TYR A 331 -2.05 -8.97 12.50
N HIS A 332 -3.06 -9.43 13.25
CA HIS A 332 -3.55 -10.81 13.19
C HIS A 332 -3.94 -11.32 11.80
N LEU A 333 -4.32 -10.43 10.88
CA LEU A 333 -4.74 -10.79 9.53
C LEU A 333 -3.58 -10.82 8.51
N TYR A 334 -2.40 -10.27 8.83
CA TYR A 334 -1.24 -10.23 7.91
C TYR A 334 -0.88 -11.64 7.44
N ARG A 335 -0.80 -12.58 8.37
CA ARG A 335 -0.52 -14.01 8.11
C ARG A 335 -1.54 -14.68 7.18
N HIS A 336 -2.70 -14.09 6.91
CA HIS A 336 -3.71 -14.67 6.03
C HIS A 336 -3.76 -13.96 4.67
N TYR A 337 -3.95 -12.65 4.67
CA TYR A 337 -4.20 -11.95 3.42
C TYR A 337 -2.93 -11.71 2.60
N PHE A 338 -1.74 -11.59 3.23
CA PHE A 338 -0.50 -11.43 2.49
C PHE A 338 -0.12 -12.71 1.74
N PRO A 339 -0.09 -13.91 2.35
CA PRO A 339 0.11 -15.16 1.62
C PRO A 339 -0.90 -15.37 0.51
N LEU A 340 -2.19 -15.11 0.78
CA LEU A 340 -3.24 -15.20 -0.26
C LEU A 340 -2.95 -14.26 -1.43
N MET A 341 -2.55 -13.02 -1.15
CA MET A 341 -2.21 -12.04 -2.19
C MET A 341 -0.99 -12.48 -3.00
N ALA A 342 0.08 -12.95 -2.36
CA ALA A 342 1.28 -13.43 -3.04
C ALA A 342 0.99 -14.65 -3.94
N LEU A 343 0.26 -15.65 -3.42
CA LEU A 343 -0.12 -16.85 -4.19
C LEU A 343 -1.03 -16.51 -5.38
N ALA A 344 -2.00 -15.62 -5.17
CA ALA A 344 -2.91 -15.20 -6.23
C ALA A 344 -2.18 -14.41 -7.33
N ARG A 345 -1.29 -13.50 -6.94
CA ARG A 345 -0.46 -12.73 -7.87
C ARG A 345 0.48 -13.62 -8.67
N TYR A 346 1.14 -14.57 -8.02
CA TYR A 346 1.99 -15.55 -8.69
C TYR A 346 1.21 -16.33 -9.74
N ARG A 347 0.03 -16.87 -9.38
CA ARG A 347 -0.85 -17.59 -10.30
C ARG A 347 -1.25 -16.74 -11.52
N ARG A 348 -1.50 -15.44 -11.34
CA ARG A 348 -1.85 -14.53 -12.44
C ARG A 348 -0.67 -14.28 -13.39
N LEU A 349 0.54 -14.17 -12.86
CA LEU A 349 1.75 -13.87 -13.62
C LEU A 349 2.36 -15.10 -14.32
N THR A 350 1.99 -16.31 -13.91
CA THR A 350 2.52 -17.57 -14.48
C THR A 350 1.50 -18.32 -15.36
N ARG A 351 0.33 -17.73 -15.59
CA ARG A 351 -0.75 -18.33 -16.39
C ARG A 351 -0.57 -18.10 -17.88
#